data_AF-A0A2W2DJY5-F1
#
_entry.id   AF-A0A2W2DJY5-F1
#
_cell.length_a   1.000
_cell.length_b   1.000
_cell.length_c   1.000
_cell.angle_alpha   90.00
_cell.angle_beta   90.00
_cell.angle_gamma   90.00
#
_symmetry.space_group_name_H-M   'P 1'
#
loop_
_entity.id
_entity.type
_entity.pdbx_description
1 polymer ?
#
loop_
_entity_poly.entity_id
_entity_poly.type
_entity_poly.pdbx_seq_one_letter_code
_entity_poly.pdbx_strand_id
1 'polypeptide(L)'
;MTRLLRDTLEEWAGEAQVPHDLADRALRRRVWKPVGAAVLAAAMVAAIAVFVTGQREPEPVVRPATGITLPARPSPAPADVRTDTEHSPPARLIAAGRLAVSAYYVYRPAKSGQRLLRTWSLYDPRTGGYEETPYAWVDVAPGLQVAAVLEGDGLGRRVGVLDMNTREMLTWIDLEHPVGSVVWSPDGTKILATAYSSYPEIMEGEGDQAHQRFGVNPRTGYYIIDVPGGTAGYHELPPLPGFESSARITGNPRQDLGWSLDGSLLWSPTRTRPDRLFYTLDGEPAQAPAGEHYVGYSRHSALSPDGRLLLGPDGLPTEITDAATGEIAGRQNVLQLHAWADDDNVIALGCAGSCGNEFDNGLVLVSVDGERMTQLGRNRDSNKEGTWRWVLTPR
;
A
#
# COMPACT_ATOMS: atom_id res chain seq x y z
N MET A 1 -33.25 -19.05 23.70
CA MET A 1 -33.43 -18.86 22.25
C MET A 1 -34.87 -19.27 21.92
N THR A 2 -35.74 -18.30 21.66
CA THR A 2 -37.21 -18.46 21.65
C THR A 2 -37.72 -19.04 20.33
N ARG A 3 -38.72 -19.92 20.43
CA ARG A 3 -39.36 -20.71 19.37
C ARG A 3 -39.76 -19.89 18.12
N LEU A 4 -40.11 -18.62 18.34
CA LEU A 4 -40.51 -17.67 17.29
C LEU A 4 -39.42 -17.38 16.23
N LEU A 5 -38.15 -17.46 16.61
CA LEU A 5 -37.00 -17.18 15.73
C LEU A 5 -36.62 -18.39 14.86
N ARG A 6 -37.00 -19.61 15.30
CA ARG A 6 -36.85 -20.83 14.50
C ARG A 6 -37.93 -20.90 13.43
N ASP A 7 -39.17 -20.58 13.79
CA ASP A 7 -40.31 -20.66 12.86
C ASP A 7 -40.18 -19.61 11.72
N THR A 8 -39.62 -18.43 11.99
CA THR A 8 -39.34 -17.41 10.94
C THR A 8 -38.20 -17.80 10.00
N LEU A 9 -37.18 -18.54 10.49
CA LEU A 9 -36.08 -19.01 9.66
C LEU A 9 -36.47 -20.24 8.81
N GLU A 10 -37.39 -21.08 9.29
CA GLU A 10 -37.95 -22.18 8.50
C GLU A 10 -38.94 -21.69 7.43
N GLU A 11 -39.68 -20.61 7.68
CA GLU A 11 -40.57 -19.98 6.69
C GLU A 11 -39.77 -19.29 5.56
N TRP A 12 -38.65 -18.64 5.89
CA TRP A 12 -37.78 -17.99 4.89
C TRP A 12 -36.92 -18.97 4.07
N ALA A 13 -36.70 -20.19 4.56
CA ALA A 13 -36.00 -21.24 3.82
C ALA A 13 -36.90 -21.96 2.79
N GLY A 14 -38.23 -21.79 2.87
CA GLY A 14 -39.21 -22.45 2.00
C GLY A 14 -39.53 -21.70 0.69
N GLU A 15 -39.24 -20.40 0.59
CA GLU A 15 -39.68 -19.56 -0.54
C GLU A 15 -38.61 -19.30 -1.63
N ALA A 16 -37.40 -19.84 -1.49
CA ALA A 16 -36.35 -19.71 -2.50
C ALA A 16 -36.27 -20.93 -3.45
N GLN A 17 -37.36 -21.23 -4.16
CA GLN A 17 -37.30 -22.12 -5.33
C GLN A 17 -37.02 -21.31 -6.59
N VAL A 18 -35.78 -21.42 -7.08
CA VAL A 18 -35.35 -20.85 -8.35
C VAL A 18 -35.88 -21.72 -9.50
N PRO A 19 -36.66 -21.17 -10.45
CA PRO A 19 -37.16 -21.94 -11.59
C PRO A 19 -36.01 -22.45 -12.48
N HIS A 20 -36.08 -23.72 -12.88
CA HIS A 20 -35.02 -24.45 -13.60
C HIS A 20 -34.74 -23.99 -15.05
N ASP A 21 -35.31 -22.88 -15.50
CA ASP A 21 -35.24 -22.42 -16.91
C ASP A 21 -34.74 -20.98 -17.07
N LEU A 22 -34.10 -20.42 -16.04
CA LEU A 22 -33.51 -19.07 -16.06
C LEU A 22 -32.39 -18.90 -17.10
N ALA A 23 -31.68 -19.97 -17.46
CA ALA A 23 -30.62 -19.95 -18.47
C ALA A 23 -31.18 -19.87 -19.92
N ASP A 24 -32.38 -20.42 -20.17
CA ASP A 24 -32.99 -20.44 -21.51
C ASP A 24 -33.71 -19.12 -21.86
N ARG A 25 -34.07 -18.30 -20.87
CA ARG A 25 -34.77 -17.02 -21.09
C ARG A 25 -33.84 -15.85 -21.37
N ALA A 26 -32.52 -16.00 -21.20
CA ALA A 26 -31.55 -14.94 -21.48
C ALA A 26 -31.12 -14.86 -22.96
N LEU A 27 -31.55 -15.79 -23.82
CA LEU A 27 -31.05 -15.94 -25.20
C LEU A 27 -32.08 -15.77 -26.34
N ARG A 28 -33.15 -14.97 -26.17
CA ARG A 28 -34.00 -14.57 -27.33
C ARG A 28 -34.11 -13.07 -27.55
N ARG A 29 -33.59 -12.68 -28.72
CA ARG A 29 -33.48 -11.36 -29.35
C ARG A 29 -34.84 -10.64 -29.56
N ARG A 30 -34.77 -9.32 -29.35
CA ARG A 30 -35.09 -8.21 -30.30
C ARG A 30 -36.44 -8.23 -31.06
N VAL A 31 -37.14 -7.08 -30.96
CA VAL A 31 -38.03 -6.41 -31.94
C VAL A 31 -39.57 -6.48 -31.72
N TRP A 32 -40.13 -5.27 -31.47
CA TRP A 32 -41.48 -4.73 -31.73
C TRP A 32 -42.70 -5.03 -30.80
N LYS A 33 -43.36 -3.93 -30.40
CA LYS A 33 -44.73 -3.79 -29.79
C LYS A 33 -45.75 -3.56 -30.93
N PRO A 34 -47.12 -3.65 -30.78
CA PRO A 34 -47.93 -3.13 -29.64
C PRO A 34 -49.32 -3.79 -29.34
N VAL A 35 -50.06 -3.15 -28.40
CA VAL A 35 -51.52 -3.24 -28.05
C VAL A 35 -51.91 -4.45 -27.16
N GLY A 36 -52.29 -4.30 -25.88
CA GLY A 36 -53.51 -3.72 -25.26
C GLY A 36 -54.12 -4.86 -24.39
N ALA A 37 -54.52 -4.76 -23.12
CA ALA A 37 -55.41 -3.81 -22.45
C ALA A 37 -55.16 -3.79 -20.92
N ALA A 38 -55.64 -2.73 -20.27
CA ALA A 38 -55.41 -2.35 -18.88
C ALA A 38 -56.47 -2.87 -17.90
N VAL A 39 -56.10 -3.00 -16.62
CA VAL A 39 -56.94 -2.65 -15.45
C VAL A 39 -56.07 -1.96 -14.40
N LEU A 40 -56.55 -0.81 -13.93
CA LEU A 40 -55.91 0.22 -13.10
C LEU A 40 -56.06 -0.01 -11.59
N ALA A 41 -55.06 0.43 -10.81
CA ALA A 41 -55.27 1.15 -9.54
C ALA A 41 -54.05 2.05 -9.21
N ALA A 42 -54.34 3.31 -8.86
CA ALA A 42 -53.50 4.52 -8.70
C ALA A 42 -52.35 4.41 -7.65
N ALA A 43 -51.30 5.25 -7.60
CA ALA A 43 -51.33 6.72 -7.62
C ALA A 43 -49.95 7.43 -7.83
N MET A 44 -50.05 8.69 -8.27
CA MET A 44 -49.08 9.81 -8.35
C MET A 44 -47.94 9.75 -9.40
N VAL A 45 -48.21 10.41 -10.53
CA VAL A 45 -47.19 11.02 -11.41
C VAL A 45 -47.20 12.53 -11.15
N ALA A 46 -46.09 13.07 -10.65
CA ALA A 46 -45.71 14.45 -10.87
C ALA A 46 -44.75 14.47 -12.06
N ALA A 47 -45.14 15.16 -13.13
CA ALA A 47 -44.39 15.29 -14.36
C ALA A 47 -43.14 16.15 -14.13
N ILE A 48 -41.96 15.59 -14.36
CA ILE A 48 -40.75 16.38 -14.62
C ILE A 48 -40.57 16.41 -16.13
N ALA A 49 -40.96 17.52 -16.73
CA ALA A 49 -40.53 17.90 -18.06
C ALA A 49 -39.01 18.17 -18.00
N VAL A 50 -38.23 17.35 -18.69
CA VAL A 50 -36.79 17.61 -18.90
C VAL A 50 -36.69 18.73 -19.94
N PHE A 51 -36.64 19.96 -19.46
CA PHE A 51 -36.10 21.08 -20.22
C PHE A 51 -34.60 20.86 -20.36
N VAL A 52 -34.16 20.52 -21.56
CA VAL A 52 -32.75 20.59 -21.96
C VAL A 52 -32.41 22.07 -22.13
N THR A 53 -32.06 22.73 -21.04
CA THR A 53 -31.35 24.01 -21.07
C THR A 53 -29.99 23.76 -20.44
N GLY A 54 -28.93 23.98 -21.24
CA GLY A 54 -27.54 23.79 -20.85
C GLY A 54 -27.16 24.62 -19.62
N GLN A 55 -27.37 24.05 -18.45
CA GLN A 55 -26.72 24.51 -17.23
C GLN A 55 -25.33 23.90 -17.23
N ARG A 56 -24.32 24.78 -17.35
CA ARG A 56 -22.95 24.50 -16.95
C ARG A 56 -22.99 23.73 -15.63
N GLU A 57 -22.28 22.61 -15.57
CA GLU A 57 -21.97 21.98 -14.29
C GLU A 57 -21.50 23.07 -13.33
N PRO A 58 -22.03 23.16 -12.11
CA PRO A 58 -21.51 24.09 -11.14
C PRO A 58 -20.02 23.77 -10.98
N GLU A 59 -19.17 24.77 -11.20
CA GLU A 59 -17.74 24.66 -10.92
C GLU A 59 -17.56 24.05 -9.52
N PRO A 60 -16.67 23.06 -9.37
CA PRO A 60 -16.48 22.40 -8.09
C PRO A 60 -16.15 23.46 -7.06
N VAL A 61 -17.04 23.60 -6.08
CA VAL A 61 -16.84 24.49 -4.94
C VAL A 61 -15.59 23.99 -4.23
N VAL A 62 -14.50 24.76 -4.35
CA VAL A 62 -13.31 24.62 -3.52
C VAL A 62 -13.75 24.78 -2.07
N ARG A 63 -13.96 23.65 -1.39
CA ARG A 63 -14.00 23.66 0.07
C ARG A 63 -12.54 23.65 0.51
N PRO A 64 -12.10 24.63 1.33
CA PRO A 64 -10.87 24.44 2.08
C PRO A 64 -11.00 23.10 2.79
N ALA A 65 -10.01 22.23 2.69
CA ALA A 65 -9.95 21.09 3.58
C ALA A 65 -9.85 21.69 4.99
N THR A 66 -10.97 21.77 5.69
CA THR A 66 -10.92 21.88 7.15
C THR A 66 -10.19 20.64 7.60
N GLY A 67 -8.98 20.82 8.12
CA GLY A 67 -8.17 19.71 8.57
C GLY A 67 -8.93 18.81 9.54
N ILE A 68 -8.57 17.54 9.58
CA ILE A 68 -9.26 16.55 10.38
C ILE A 68 -8.47 16.22 11.65
N THR A 69 -9.19 15.93 12.73
CA THR A 69 -8.55 15.34 13.91
C THR A 69 -8.29 13.87 13.64
N LEU A 70 -7.02 13.46 13.69
CA LEU A 70 -6.64 12.07 13.55
C LEU A 70 -6.87 11.33 14.87
N PRO A 71 -7.29 10.05 14.83
CA PRO A 71 -7.33 9.21 16.02
C PRO A 71 -5.95 9.15 16.69
N ALA A 72 -5.95 9.13 18.03
CA ALA A 72 -4.70 9.06 18.79
C ALA A 72 -3.99 7.72 18.53
N ARG A 73 -2.65 7.77 18.37
CA ARG A 73 -1.84 6.56 18.30
C ARG A 73 -1.94 5.79 19.64
N PRO A 74 -2.21 4.47 19.61
CA PRO A 74 -2.13 3.63 20.80
C PRO A 74 -0.75 3.73 21.48
N SER A 75 -0.73 3.88 22.81
CA SER A 75 0.50 3.91 23.60
C SER A 75 0.31 3.19 24.94
N PRO A 76 1.23 2.31 25.36
CA PRO A 76 2.41 1.88 24.60
C PRO A 76 2.03 1.03 23.38
N ALA A 77 2.91 1.02 22.37
CA ALA A 77 2.75 0.14 21.20
C ALA A 77 2.70 -1.33 21.67
N PRO A 78 1.82 -2.18 21.09
CA PRO A 78 1.83 -3.61 21.39
C PRO A 78 3.19 -4.23 21.07
N ALA A 79 3.68 -5.10 21.95
CA ALA A 79 4.96 -5.83 21.79
C ALA A 79 4.76 -7.33 21.51
N ASP A 80 3.53 -7.74 21.19
CA ASP A 80 3.21 -9.13 20.90
C ASP A 80 3.75 -9.61 19.55
N VAL A 81 3.89 -10.92 19.39
CA VAL A 81 4.18 -11.59 18.12
C VAL A 81 2.92 -12.27 17.63
N ARG A 82 2.52 -12.00 16.39
CA ARG A 82 1.39 -12.61 15.69
C ARG A 82 1.85 -13.16 14.36
N THR A 83 1.39 -14.36 14.02
CA THR A 83 1.86 -15.10 12.86
C THR A 83 0.70 -15.59 12.01
N ASP A 84 0.96 -15.78 10.72
CA ASP A 84 0.10 -16.50 9.80
C ASP A 84 0.97 -17.41 8.91
N THR A 85 1.29 -18.58 9.46
CA THR A 85 2.12 -19.59 8.80
C THR A 85 1.33 -20.53 7.89
N GLU A 86 0.01 -20.38 7.83
CA GLU A 86 -0.90 -21.25 7.08
C GLU A 86 -1.25 -20.66 5.71
N HIS A 87 -1.30 -19.33 5.60
CA HIS A 87 -1.75 -18.61 4.39
C HIS A 87 -0.62 -17.83 3.71
N SER A 88 -0.68 -17.74 2.38
CA SER A 88 0.14 -16.83 1.57
C SER A 88 -0.65 -16.41 0.32
N PRO A 89 -1.06 -15.14 0.18
CA PRO A 89 -0.91 -14.02 1.12
C PRO A 89 -1.53 -14.26 2.51
N PRO A 90 -1.16 -13.49 3.54
CA PRO A 90 -1.67 -13.70 4.90
C PRO A 90 -3.19 -13.43 4.97
N ALA A 91 -3.90 -14.28 5.70
CA ALA A 91 -5.31 -14.11 6.02
C ALA A 91 -5.51 -13.46 7.41
N ARG A 92 -4.51 -13.55 8.29
CA ARG A 92 -4.50 -12.96 9.64
C ARG A 92 -3.30 -12.03 9.83
N LEU A 93 -3.42 -11.09 10.76
CA LEU A 93 -2.37 -10.11 11.06
C LEU A 93 -1.03 -10.79 11.36
N ILE A 94 -0.01 -10.43 10.59
CA ILE A 94 1.39 -10.70 10.94
C ILE A 94 1.95 -9.48 11.66
N ALA A 95 2.50 -9.69 12.86
CA ALA A 95 3.10 -8.62 13.66
C ALA A 95 4.24 -9.15 14.53
N ALA A 96 5.22 -8.29 14.81
CA ALA A 96 6.28 -8.59 15.77
C ALA A 96 6.78 -7.29 16.39
N GLY A 97 6.76 -7.22 17.72
CA GLY A 97 7.16 -6.03 18.46
C GLY A 97 6.40 -4.80 17.95
N ARG A 98 7.10 -3.72 17.66
CA ARG A 98 6.47 -2.46 17.21
C ARG A 98 5.93 -2.46 15.78
N LEU A 99 6.01 -3.56 15.01
CA LEU A 99 5.67 -3.57 13.59
C LEU A 99 4.56 -4.58 13.26
N ALA A 100 3.80 -4.26 12.21
CA ALA A 100 2.84 -5.17 11.60
C ALA A 100 2.82 -5.04 10.08
N VAL A 101 2.44 -6.13 9.42
CA VAL A 101 2.02 -6.09 8.01
C VAL A 101 0.64 -5.44 7.96
N SER A 102 0.57 -4.15 7.69
CA SER A 102 -0.67 -3.37 7.71
C SER A 102 -1.46 -3.51 6.41
N ALA A 103 -0.75 -3.71 5.30
CA ALA A 103 -1.31 -3.98 3.99
C ALA A 103 -0.36 -4.88 3.20
N TYR A 104 -0.87 -5.46 2.13
CA TYR A 104 -0.06 -6.07 1.10
C TYR A 104 -0.65 -5.80 -0.27
N TYR A 105 0.14 -6.05 -1.32
CA TYR A 105 -0.38 -6.06 -2.68
C TYR A 105 0.19 -7.21 -3.49
N VAL A 106 -0.56 -7.63 -4.50
CA VAL A 106 -0.10 -8.51 -5.58
C VAL A 106 -0.06 -7.72 -6.88
N TYR A 107 0.89 -8.03 -7.75
CA TYR A 107 0.91 -7.46 -9.09
C TYR A 107 -0.10 -8.17 -10.00
N ARG A 108 -0.80 -7.39 -10.83
CA ARG A 108 -1.70 -7.89 -11.87
C ARG A 108 -1.40 -7.16 -13.18
N PRO A 109 -1.31 -7.86 -14.32
CA PRO A 109 -1.31 -7.18 -15.61
C PRO A 109 -2.67 -6.51 -15.84
N ALA A 110 -2.66 -5.28 -16.36
CA ALA A 110 -3.88 -4.62 -16.83
C ALA A 110 -4.48 -5.39 -18.01
N LYS A 111 -5.77 -5.17 -18.29
CA LYS A 111 -6.46 -5.81 -19.43
C LYS A 111 -5.80 -5.53 -20.78
N SER A 112 -5.13 -4.38 -20.92
CA SER A 112 -4.35 -4.03 -22.12
C SER A 112 -2.98 -4.71 -22.19
N GLY A 113 -2.55 -5.44 -21.17
CA GLY A 113 -1.26 -6.12 -21.04
C GLY A 113 -0.06 -5.20 -20.78
N GLN A 114 -0.18 -3.91 -21.09
CA GLN A 114 0.95 -2.96 -21.06
C GLN A 114 1.19 -2.27 -19.72
N ARG A 115 0.29 -2.40 -18.74
CA ARG A 115 0.45 -1.78 -17.41
C ARG A 115 0.52 -2.85 -16.34
N LEU A 116 1.43 -2.68 -15.40
CA LEU A 116 1.50 -3.51 -14.19
C LEU A 116 0.76 -2.79 -13.07
N LEU A 117 -0.41 -3.31 -12.67
CA LEU A 117 -1.25 -2.77 -11.62
C LEU A 117 -1.02 -3.50 -10.29
N ARG A 118 -1.45 -2.88 -9.19
CA ARG A 118 -1.45 -3.49 -7.86
C ARG A 118 -2.88 -3.78 -7.44
N THR A 119 -3.13 -4.99 -6.95
CA THR A 119 -4.32 -5.29 -6.17
C THR A 119 -3.92 -5.24 -4.70
N TRP A 120 -4.45 -4.25 -3.99
CA TRP A 120 -4.14 -4.00 -2.59
C TRP A 120 -5.11 -4.74 -1.67
N SER A 121 -4.59 -5.28 -0.59
CA SER A 121 -5.36 -5.79 0.54
C SER A 121 -4.92 -5.08 1.82
N LEU A 122 -5.89 -4.55 2.56
CA LEU A 122 -5.66 -3.76 3.77
C LEU A 122 -6.17 -4.55 4.98
N TYR A 123 -5.38 -4.55 6.06
CA TYR A 123 -5.79 -5.14 7.33
C TYR A 123 -7.05 -4.45 7.86
N ASP A 124 -8.02 -5.23 8.32
CA ASP A 124 -9.22 -4.77 9.00
C ASP A 124 -9.18 -5.23 10.47
N PRO A 125 -8.97 -4.30 11.43
CA PRO A 125 -8.93 -4.63 12.85
C PRO A 125 -10.25 -5.20 13.39
N ARG A 126 -11.39 -4.93 12.73
CA ARG A 126 -12.71 -5.42 13.16
C ARG A 126 -12.89 -6.91 12.88
N THR A 127 -12.32 -7.40 11.78
CA THR A 127 -12.41 -8.81 11.37
C THR A 127 -11.15 -9.59 11.73
N GLY A 128 -10.03 -8.91 11.96
CA GLY A 128 -8.73 -9.52 12.24
C GLY A 128 -8.04 -10.09 10.99
N GLY A 129 -8.57 -9.81 9.80
CA GLY A 129 -8.02 -10.29 8.52
C GLY A 129 -7.75 -9.17 7.52
N TYR A 130 -7.47 -9.52 6.28
CA TYR A 130 -7.23 -8.57 5.19
C TYR A 130 -8.40 -8.55 4.21
N GLU A 131 -8.74 -7.36 3.74
CA GLU A 131 -9.76 -7.14 2.71
C GLU A 131 -9.13 -6.51 1.47
N GLU A 132 -9.48 -7.03 0.29
CA GLU A 132 -9.13 -6.39 -0.98
C GLU A 132 -9.78 -5.00 -1.07
N THR A 133 -9.01 -4.03 -1.55
CA THR A 133 -9.44 -2.62 -1.64
C THR A 133 -9.58 -2.18 -3.10
N PRO A 134 -10.50 -1.24 -3.39
CA PRO A 134 -10.66 -0.68 -4.74
C PRO A 134 -9.65 0.42 -5.08
N TYR A 135 -8.62 0.63 -4.26
CA TYR A 135 -7.70 1.77 -4.36
C TYR A 135 -6.44 1.43 -5.16
N ALA A 136 -5.90 2.42 -5.86
CA ALA A 136 -4.67 2.29 -6.64
C ALA A 136 -3.43 2.14 -5.76
N TRP A 137 -3.51 2.71 -4.56
CA TRP A 137 -2.43 2.72 -3.57
C TRP A 137 -3.00 2.75 -2.16
N VAL A 138 -2.30 2.10 -1.24
CA VAL A 138 -2.64 2.08 0.19
C VAL A 138 -1.34 2.20 0.98
N ASP A 139 -1.34 3.10 1.97
CA ASP A 139 -0.35 3.11 3.04
C ASP A 139 -1.03 3.39 4.38
N VAL A 140 -0.44 2.91 5.48
CA VAL A 140 -1.08 2.97 6.80
C VAL A 140 -0.25 3.82 7.75
N ALA A 141 -0.90 4.77 8.43
CA ALA A 141 -0.24 5.64 9.37
C ALA A 141 0.24 4.83 10.58
N PRO A 142 1.41 5.16 11.14
CA PRO A 142 1.90 4.47 12.31
C PRO A 142 0.95 4.64 13.50
N GLY A 143 0.59 3.51 14.14
CA GLY A 143 -0.54 3.37 15.06
C GLY A 143 -1.69 2.49 14.54
N LEU A 144 -1.67 2.13 13.25
CA LEU A 144 -2.71 1.32 12.58
C LEU A 144 -4.14 1.85 12.76
N GLN A 145 -4.31 3.15 12.95
CA GLN A 145 -5.63 3.76 13.15
C GLN A 145 -6.23 4.31 11.85
N VAL A 146 -5.39 4.78 10.94
CA VAL A 146 -5.83 5.39 9.67
C VAL A 146 -4.97 4.92 8.51
N ALA A 147 -5.57 4.87 7.32
CA ALA A 147 -4.87 4.60 6.07
C ALA A 147 -4.99 5.79 5.10
N ALA A 148 -3.94 6.05 4.34
CA ALA A 148 -3.97 6.91 3.17
C ALA A 148 -4.26 6.02 1.96
N VAL A 149 -5.21 6.43 1.14
CA VAL A 149 -5.61 5.68 -0.05
C VAL A 149 -5.64 6.57 -1.27
N LEU A 150 -5.24 6.03 -2.42
CA LEU A 150 -5.31 6.72 -3.71
C LEU A 150 -6.52 6.21 -4.50
N GLU A 151 -7.42 7.12 -4.87
CA GLU A 151 -8.59 6.78 -5.69
C GLU A 151 -8.19 6.33 -7.10
N GLY A 152 -8.83 5.27 -7.60
CA GLY A 152 -8.68 4.76 -8.98
C GLY A 152 -7.89 3.47 -9.08
N ASP A 153 -7.40 3.15 -10.28
CA ASP A 153 -6.70 1.90 -10.62
C ASP A 153 -5.29 2.12 -11.20
N GLY A 154 -4.70 3.29 -10.95
CA GLY A 154 -3.36 3.64 -11.45
C GLY A 154 -2.87 4.98 -10.91
N LEU A 155 -2.91 6.03 -11.74
CA LEU A 155 -2.71 7.39 -11.25
C LEU A 155 -4.06 7.95 -10.80
N GLY A 156 -4.07 8.58 -9.63
CA GLY A 156 -5.27 9.22 -9.06
C GLY A 156 -5.05 10.71 -8.83
N ARG A 157 -6.14 11.46 -8.67
CA ARG A 157 -6.13 12.89 -8.30
C ARG A 157 -6.78 13.16 -6.95
N ARG A 158 -7.15 12.10 -6.22
CA ARG A 158 -7.83 12.21 -4.94
C ARG A 158 -7.18 11.27 -3.95
N VAL A 159 -6.73 11.84 -2.84
CA VAL A 159 -6.16 11.10 -1.70
C VAL A 159 -7.18 11.07 -0.58
N GLY A 160 -7.51 9.88 -0.11
CA GLY A 160 -8.46 9.66 0.98
C GLY A 160 -7.73 9.33 2.28
N VAL A 161 -8.32 9.74 3.40
CA VAL A 161 -7.91 9.28 4.74
C VAL A 161 -9.02 8.39 5.29
N LEU A 162 -8.74 7.10 5.44
CA LEU A 162 -9.64 6.06 5.93
C LEU A 162 -9.42 5.86 7.43
N ASP A 163 -10.49 5.87 8.23
CA ASP A 163 -10.43 5.30 9.57
C ASP A 163 -10.47 3.77 9.48
N MET A 164 -9.47 3.08 10.03
CA MET A 164 -9.37 1.63 9.94
C MET A 164 -10.36 0.89 10.84
N ASN A 165 -10.80 1.51 11.94
CA ASN A 165 -11.73 0.90 12.89
C ASN A 165 -13.19 1.04 12.46
N THR A 166 -13.54 2.09 11.73
CA THR A 166 -14.92 2.30 11.24
C THR A 166 -15.06 1.98 9.75
N ARG A 167 -13.97 2.02 8.99
CA ARG A 167 -13.92 1.95 7.52
C ARG A 167 -14.59 3.14 6.82
N GLU A 168 -14.75 4.23 7.55
CA GLU A 168 -15.30 5.47 6.99
C GLU A 168 -14.18 6.37 6.47
N MET A 169 -14.46 7.05 5.36
CA MET A 169 -13.60 8.13 4.86
C MET A 169 -13.73 9.34 5.77
N LEU A 170 -12.63 9.70 6.44
CA LEU A 170 -12.54 10.91 7.25
C LEU A 170 -12.46 12.15 6.38
N THR A 171 -11.72 12.08 5.26
CA THR A 171 -11.64 13.16 4.28
C THR A 171 -11.17 12.66 2.92
N TRP A 172 -11.49 13.43 1.88
CA TRP A 172 -10.91 13.33 0.55
C TRP A 172 -10.23 14.66 0.22
N ILE A 173 -9.05 14.56 -0.39
CA ILE A 173 -8.19 15.69 -0.72
C ILE A 173 -7.97 15.66 -2.22
N ASP A 174 -8.50 16.67 -2.92
CA ASP A 174 -8.36 16.80 -4.37
C ASP A 174 -7.01 17.44 -4.71
N LEU A 175 -6.33 16.88 -5.71
CA LEU A 175 -5.01 17.28 -6.17
C LEU A 175 -5.06 17.73 -7.63
N GLU A 176 -4.30 18.77 -7.97
CA GLU A 176 -4.22 19.30 -9.34
C GLU A 176 -3.50 18.31 -10.29
N HIS A 177 -2.41 17.73 -9.79
CA HIS A 177 -1.54 16.82 -10.53
C HIS A 177 -1.84 15.36 -10.15
N PRO A 178 -1.88 14.44 -11.13
CA PRO A 178 -2.06 13.03 -10.84
C PRO A 178 -0.86 12.46 -10.06
N VAL A 179 -1.16 11.68 -9.03
CA VAL A 179 -0.18 11.00 -8.17
C VAL A 179 -0.26 9.50 -8.35
N GLY A 180 0.87 8.83 -8.15
CA GLY A 180 1.00 7.38 -8.34
C GLY A 180 1.25 6.60 -7.05
N SER A 181 1.61 7.29 -5.96
CA SER A 181 1.90 6.70 -4.64
C SER A 181 1.53 7.67 -3.53
N VAL A 182 1.21 7.13 -2.36
CA VAL A 182 1.04 7.88 -1.10
C VAL A 182 1.79 7.16 0.02
N VAL A 183 2.47 7.92 0.88
CA VAL A 183 3.15 7.40 2.08
C VAL A 183 3.01 8.35 3.26
N TRP A 184 2.71 7.82 4.45
CA TRP A 184 2.62 8.58 5.70
C TRP A 184 3.99 8.99 6.22
N SER A 185 4.06 10.17 6.82
CA SER A 185 5.20 10.59 7.62
C SER A 185 5.33 9.71 8.87
N PRO A 186 6.54 9.56 9.45
CA PRO A 186 6.78 8.74 10.64
C PRO A 186 5.95 9.13 11.89
N ASP A 187 5.60 10.42 11.99
CA ASP A 187 4.73 10.96 13.04
C ASP A 187 3.22 10.75 12.75
N GLY A 188 2.87 10.31 11.54
CA GLY A 188 1.50 10.05 11.11
C GLY A 188 0.67 11.31 10.86
N THR A 189 1.27 12.48 10.70
CA THR A 189 0.54 13.75 10.51
C THR A 189 0.48 14.25 9.08
N LYS A 190 1.40 13.79 8.22
CA LYS A 190 1.49 14.22 6.82
C LYS A 190 1.48 13.04 5.86
N ILE A 191 0.98 13.27 4.65
CA ILE A 191 1.06 12.32 3.54
C ILE A 191 1.94 12.93 2.47
N LEU A 192 2.94 12.17 2.03
CA LEU A 192 3.71 12.44 0.82
C LEU A 192 3.06 11.73 -0.35
N ALA A 193 2.73 12.46 -1.42
CA ALA A 193 2.16 11.87 -2.62
C ALA A 193 3.04 12.16 -3.84
N THR A 194 3.58 11.14 -4.51
CA THR A 194 4.49 11.34 -5.66
C THR A 194 3.70 11.54 -6.95
N ALA A 195 3.93 12.66 -7.64
CA ALA A 195 3.24 13.06 -8.85
C ALA A 195 3.93 12.59 -10.12
N TYR A 196 3.13 12.15 -11.11
CA TYR A 196 3.61 11.65 -12.40
C TYR A 196 2.77 12.20 -13.55
N SER A 197 3.42 12.58 -14.65
CA SER A 197 2.76 12.99 -15.89
C SER A 197 2.08 11.83 -16.64
N SER A 198 2.54 10.60 -16.42
CA SER A 198 1.97 9.36 -16.97
C SER A 198 2.31 8.17 -16.08
N TYR A 199 1.59 7.06 -16.24
CA TYR A 199 1.75 5.89 -15.38
C TYR A 199 3.19 5.31 -15.50
N PRO A 200 3.95 5.18 -14.41
CA PRO A 200 5.37 4.83 -14.48
C PRO A 200 5.64 3.34 -14.74
N GLU A 201 4.69 2.45 -14.49
CA GLU A 201 4.92 0.99 -14.60
C GLU A 201 4.32 0.44 -15.90
N ILE A 202 4.99 0.77 -17.01
CA ILE A 202 4.66 0.27 -18.34
C ILE A 202 5.54 -0.93 -18.66
N MET A 203 4.90 -2.01 -19.12
CA MET A 203 5.54 -3.21 -19.64
C MET A 203 5.64 -3.14 -21.17
N GLU A 204 6.79 -3.53 -21.71
CA GLU A 204 7.05 -3.72 -23.13
C GLU A 204 7.32 -5.19 -23.43
N GLY A 205 6.92 -5.65 -24.62
CA GLY A 205 7.00 -7.06 -25.01
C GLY A 205 5.75 -7.85 -24.63
N GLU A 206 5.78 -9.16 -24.89
CA GLU A 206 4.67 -10.09 -24.65
C GLU A 206 5.17 -11.35 -23.93
N GLY A 207 4.29 -11.97 -23.13
CA GLY A 207 4.58 -13.21 -22.41
C GLY A 207 5.85 -13.12 -21.57
N ASP A 208 6.70 -14.15 -21.64
CA ASP A 208 7.94 -14.25 -20.87
C ASP A 208 9.02 -13.22 -21.27
N GLN A 209 8.81 -12.48 -22.37
CA GLN A 209 9.69 -11.40 -22.81
C GLN A 209 9.23 -10.02 -22.32
N ALA A 210 8.10 -9.96 -21.61
CA ALA A 210 7.58 -8.72 -21.05
C ALA A 210 8.57 -8.18 -20.00
N HIS A 211 9.05 -6.95 -20.20
CA HIS A 211 9.96 -6.26 -19.30
C HIS A 211 9.48 -4.83 -19.05
N GLN A 212 9.89 -4.23 -17.94
CA GLN A 212 9.56 -2.83 -17.68
C GLN A 212 10.28 -1.93 -18.68
N ARG A 213 9.55 -0.95 -19.22
CA ARG A 213 10.14 0.10 -20.07
C ARG A 213 11.15 0.90 -19.26
N PHE A 214 12.40 0.92 -19.70
CA PHE A 214 13.46 1.73 -19.09
C PHE A 214 13.69 3.05 -19.86
N GLY A 215 14.20 4.08 -19.19
CA GLY A 215 14.76 5.28 -19.83
C GLY A 215 13.87 6.53 -19.87
N VAL A 216 12.54 6.41 -19.67
CA VAL A 216 11.64 7.56 -19.48
C VAL A 216 11.01 7.47 -18.11
N ASN A 217 11.35 8.42 -17.23
CA ASN A 217 10.70 8.56 -15.94
C ASN A 217 9.71 9.73 -15.99
N PRO A 218 8.40 9.50 -15.79
CA PRO A 218 7.41 10.54 -15.93
C PRO A 218 7.15 11.35 -14.64
N ARG A 219 7.96 11.20 -13.58
CA ARG A 219 7.78 11.96 -12.33
C ARG A 219 7.83 13.47 -12.60
N THR A 220 6.93 14.22 -11.98
CA THR A 220 6.90 15.69 -12.12
C THR A 220 7.20 16.39 -10.79
N GLY A 221 6.91 15.74 -9.67
CA GLY A 221 7.07 16.33 -8.36
C GLY A 221 6.36 15.54 -7.29
N TYR A 222 5.89 16.21 -6.25
CA TYR A 222 5.18 15.60 -5.13
C TYR A 222 4.29 16.59 -4.41
N TYR A 223 3.40 16.06 -3.57
CA TYR A 223 2.65 16.83 -2.59
C TYR A 223 3.11 16.51 -1.18
N ILE A 224 3.19 17.53 -0.34
CA ILE A 224 3.13 17.39 1.12
C ILE A 224 1.73 17.79 1.56
N ILE A 225 1.00 16.82 2.10
CA ILE A 225 -0.37 16.96 2.56
C ILE A 225 -0.36 16.98 4.09
N ASP A 226 -0.61 18.13 4.70
CA ASP A 226 -0.81 18.27 6.14
C ASP A 226 -2.27 17.90 6.48
N VAL A 227 -2.48 16.73 7.06
CA VAL A 227 -3.83 16.20 7.26
C VAL A 227 -4.58 16.93 8.39
N PRO A 228 -3.98 17.16 9.58
CA PRO A 228 -4.58 18.01 10.60
C PRO A 228 -4.69 19.48 10.23
N GLY A 229 -3.73 20.01 9.45
CA GLY A 229 -3.76 21.38 8.95
C GLY A 229 -4.72 21.59 7.78
N GLY A 230 -5.08 20.53 7.06
CA GLY A 230 -5.94 20.58 5.88
C GLY A 230 -5.30 21.30 4.70
N THR A 231 -3.98 21.21 4.55
CA THR A 231 -3.25 21.85 3.44
C THR A 231 -2.56 20.80 2.56
N ALA A 232 -2.41 21.11 1.28
CA ALA A 232 -1.67 20.29 0.33
C ALA A 232 -0.81 21.22 -0.53
N GLY A 233 0.52 21.12 -0.39
CA GLY A 233 1.48 21.91 -1.18
C GLY A 233 2.11 21.03 -2.26
N TYR A 234 2.05 21.47 -3.52
CA TYR A 234 2.78 20.83 -4.62
C TYR A 234 4.20 21.40 -4.72
N HIS A 235 5.17 20.52 -4.91
CA HIS A 235 6.56 20.85 -5.13
C HIS A 235 7.04 20.16 -6.40
N GLU A 236 7.59 20.94 -7.33
CA GLU A 236 8.20 20.40 -8.53
C GLU A 236 9.51 19.70 -8.17
N LEU A 237 9.63 18.44 -8.58
CA LEU A 237 10.85 17.65 -8.40
C LEU A 237 10.91 16.58 -9.50
N PRO A 238 11.43 16.93 -10.68
CA PRO A 238 11.57 15.98 -11.79
C PRO A 238 12.45 14.79 -11.38
N PRO A 239 12.41 13.68 -12.13
CA PRO A 239 13.29 12.56 -11.89
C PRO A 239 14.75 12.97 -12.01
N LEU A 240 15.63 12.18 -11.41
CA LEU A 240 17.06 12.35 -11.62
C LEU A 240 17.38 12.15 -13.12
N PRO A 241 18.29 12.96 -13.69
CA PRO A 241 18.66 12.82 -15.10
C PRO A 241 19.04 11.38 -15.45
N GLY A 242 18.56 10.93 -16.61
CA GLY A 242 18.90 9.63 -17.18
C GLY A 242 20.36 9.55 -17.64
N PHE A 243 20.72 8.42 -18.26
CA PHE A 243 22.07 7.93 -18.61
C PHE A 243 23.01 8.81 -19.46
N GLU A 244 22.84 10.12 -19.53
CA GLU A 244 23.76 11.00 -20.24
C GLU A 244 24.88 11.46 -19.31
N SER A 245 26.08 10.94 -19.55
CA SER A 245 27.38 11.27 -18.93
C SER A 245 27.68 10.61 -17.57
N SER A 246 28.45 9.51 -17.60
CA SER A 246 29.28 8.94 -16.50
C SER A 246 28.66 8.63 -15.12
N ALA A 247 27.46 9.10 -14.82
CA ALA A 247 26.78 8.96 -13.55
C ALA A 247 25.56 8.08 -13.78
N ARG A 248 25.68 6.79 -13.43
CA ARG A 248 24.61 5.79 -13.49
C ARG A 248 23.55 6.10 -12.41
N ILE A 249 22.77 7.18 -12.54
CA ILE A 249 21.97 7.61 -11.41
C ILE A 249 20.57 6.99 -11.40
N THR A 250 19.83 6.88 -12.51
CA THR A 250 18.56 6.10 -12.48
C THR A 250 18.15 5.49 -13.82
N GLY A 251 17.65 4.26 -13.77
CA GLY A 251 16.97 3.62 -14.90
C GLY A 251 15.57 3.10 -14.56
N ASN A 252 15.09 3.24 -13.31
CA ASN A 252 13.76 2.77 -12.91
C ASN A 252 12.70 3.78 -13.38
N PRO A 253 11.68 3.36 -14.16
CA PRO A 253 10.63 4.26 -14.60
C PRO A 253 9.74 4.74 -13.45
N ARG A 254 9.72 4.05 -12.31
CA ARG A 254 9.07 4.48 -11.07
C ARG A 254 10.09 4.97 -10.04
N GLN A 255 9.89 6.18 -9.51
CA GLN A 255 10.78 6.81 -8.51
C GLN A 255 9.94 7.51 -7.44
N ASP A 256 9.17 6.69 -6.71
CA ASP A 256 8.41 7.18 -5.56
C ASP A 256 9.36 7.76 -4.52
N LEU A 257 8.96 8.88 -3.96
CA LEU A 257 9.66 9.50 -2.84
C LEU A 257 9.24 8.81 -1.53
N GLY A 258 10.11 8.85 -0.53
CA GLY A 258 9.81 8.39 0.82
C GLY A 258 10.27 9.39 1.87
N TRP A 259 9.88 9.16 3.12
CA TRP A 259 10.32 9.93 4.27
C TRP A 259 11.63 9.37 4.83
N SER A 260 12.51 10.26 5.29
CA SER A 260 13.52 9.94 6.30
C SER A 260 12.84 9.43 7.59
N LEU A 261 13.59 8.71 8.41
CA LEU A 261 13.07 8.07 9.62
C LEU A 261 12.54 9.05 10.66
N ASP A 262 13.17 10.22 10.75
CA ASP A 262 12.75 11.30 11.64
C ASP A 262 11.68 12.22 11.01
N GLY A 263 11.33 11.99 9.73
CA GLY A 263 10.34 12.76 9.00
C GLY A 263 10.79 14.17 8.61
N SER A 264 12.06 14.54 8.83
CA SER A 264 12.57 15.88 8.55
C SER A 264 12.91 16.11 7.07
N LEU A 265 13.26 15.04 6.36
CA LEU A 265 13.66 15.02 4.95
C LEU A 265 12.84 14.01 4.14
N LEU A 266 12.83 14.22 2.83
CA LEU A 266 12.39 13.26 1.83
C LEU A 266 13.61 12.57 1.22
N TRP A 267 13.44 11.34 0.73
CA TRP A 267 14.44 10.69 -0.11
C TRP A 267 13.87 10.26 -1.45
N SER A 268 14.72 10.30 -2.48
CA SER A 268 14.49 9.74 -3.81
C SER A 268 15.41 8.53 -4.02
N PRO A 269 14.91 7.42 -4.60
CA PRO A 269 15.73 6.25 -4.83
C PRO A 269 16.74 6.46 -5.96
N THR A 270 17.90 5.81 -5.85
CA THR A 270 18.90 5.70 -6.93
C THR A 270 19.21 4.23 -7.23
N ARG A 271 19.90 3.96 -8.35
CA ARG A 271 20.40 2.60 -8.68
C ARG A 271 21.86 2.37 -8.27
N THR A 272 22.56 3.39 -7.79
CA THR A 272 23.96 3.30 -7.37
C THR A 272 24.09 3.57 -5.89
N ARG A 273 25.29 3.47 -5.32
CA ARG A 273 25.52 3.97 -3.96
C ARG A 273 25.88 5.46 -4.04
N PRO A 274 25.31 6.33 -3.17
CA PRO A 274 24.25 6.03 -2.20
C PRO A 274 22.92 5.72 -2.90
N ASP A 275 22.16 4.77 -2.38
CA ASP A 275 20.90 4.28 -2.97
C ASP A 275 19.71 5.23 -2.74
N ARG A 276 19.97 6.33 -2.03
CA ARG A 276 19.02 7.40 -1.73
C ARG A 276 19.71 8.75 -1.88
N LEU A 277 19.00 9.73 -2.42
CA LEU A 277 19.33 11.15 -2.33
C LEU A 277 18.29 11.84 -1.47
N PHE A 278 18.72 12.74 -0.60
CA PHE A 278 17.85 13.40 0.37
C PHE A 278 17.54 14.82 -0.05
N TYR A 279 16.33 15.27 0.28
CA TYR A 279 15.80 16.58 0.00
C TYR A 279 15.06 17.11 1.22
N THR A 280 15.08 18.42 1.41
CA THR A 280 14.15 19.10 2.31
C THR A 280 12.70 18.92 1.83
N LEU A 281 11.73 19.23 2.68
CA LEU A 281 10.31 19.16 2.31
C LEU A 281 9.92 20.16 1.21
N ASP A 282 10.76 21.17 0.97
CA ASP A 282 10.59 22.14 -0.11
C ASP A 282 11.23 21.68 -1.43
N GLY A 283 12.01 20.59 -1.41
CA GLY A 283 12.65 20.00 -2.60
C GLY A 283 14.12 20.35 -2.78
N GLU A 284 14.70 21.12 -1.87
CA GLU A 284 16.13 21.46 -1.92
C GLU A 284 17.01 20.26 -1.52
N PRO A 285 18.12 19.97 -2.21
CA PRO A 285 19.05 18.90 -1.83
C PRO A 285 19.54 19.03 -0.39
N ALA A 286 19.59 17.91 0.32
CA ALA A 286 20.02 17.83 1.71
C ALA A 286 21.01 16.67 1.91
N GLN A 287 21.79 16.74 2.98
CA GLN A 287 22.61 15.59 3.41
C GLN A 287 21.73 14.53 4.05
N ALA A 288 22.14 13.26 3.92
CA ALA A 288 21.45 12.16 4.59
C ALA A 288 21.48 12.37 6.12
N PRO A 289 20.37 12.07 6.83
CA PRO A 289 20.39 11.97 8.28
C PRO A 289 21.45 10.97 8.74
N ALA A 290 21.99 11.16 9.94
CA ALA A 290 22.96 10.25 10.52
C ALA A 290 22.39 8.82 10.59
N GLY A 291 23.13 7.83 10.09
CA GLY A 291 22.68 6.43 10.04
C GLY A 291 21.80 6.06 8.83
N GLU A 292 21.39 7.02 8.00
CA GLU A 292 20.53 6.76 6.84
C GLU A 292 21.24 6.74 5.48
N HIS A 293 22.55 6.99 5.45
CA HIS A 293 23.33 7.13 4.21
C HIS A 293 23.46 5.83 3.37
N TYR A 294 23.23 4.66 3.97
CA TYR A 294 23.38 3.35 3.30
C TYR A 294 22.21 2.37 3.57
N VAL A 295 21.00 2.89 3.74
CA VAL A 295 19.81 2.06 4.00
C VAL A 295 19.27 1.48 2.70
N GLY A 296 19.51 0.17 2.49
CA GLY A 296 18.96 -0.58 1.35
C GLY A 296 17.49 -0.26 1.03
N TYR A 297 17.14 -0.23 -0.26
CA TYR A 297 15.80 0.11 -0.78
C TYR A 297 14.60 -0.58 -0.08
N SER A 298 14.76 -1.80 0.44
CA SER A 298 13.68 -2.59 1.05
C SER A 298 13.53 -2.42 2.56
N ARG A 299 14.29 -1.52 3.19
CA ARG A 299 14.42 -1.43 4.65
C ARG A 299 13.69 -0.21 5.20
N HIS A 300 12.92 -0.44 6.27
CA HIS A 300 12.20 0.62 6.99
C HIS A 300 13.16 1.51 7.74
N SER A 301 14.03 0.94 8.59
CA SER A 301 15.14 1.61 9.30
C SER A 301 16.35 0.70 9.35
N ALA A 302 17.55 1.21 9.06
CA ALA A 302 18.78 0.46 9.34
C ALA A 302 19.19 0.55 10.82
N LEU A 303 18.91 1.67 11.49
CA LEU A 303 19.31 1.90 12.88
C LEU A 303 18.28 1.29 13.85
N SER A 304 18.76 0.60 14.88
CA SER A 304 17.92 0.08 15.95
C SER A 304 17.23 1.21 16.72
N PRO A 305 16.10 0.93 17.39
CA PRO A 305 15.36 1.96 18.11
C PRO A 305 16.17 2.68 19.20
N ASP A 306 17.09 1.99 19.87
CA ASP A 306 18.04 2.56 20.83
C ASP A 306 19.26 3.26 20.20
N GLY A 307 19.41 3.22 18.87
CA GLY A 307 20.50 3.86 18.15
C GLY A 307 21.81 3.08 18.13
N ARG A 308 21.85 1.85 18.65
CA ARG A 308 23.11 1.11 18.84
C ARG A 308 23.52 0.20 17.70
N LEU A 309 22.57 -0.33 16.94
CA LEU A 309 22.82 -1.39 15.96
C LEU A 309 22.38 -0.98 14.55
N LEU A 310 23.11 -1.44 13.55
CA LEU A 310 22.86 -1.20 12.14
C LEU A 310 22.60 -2.52 11.40
N LEU A 311 21.51 -2.56 10.63
CA LEU A 311 21.24 -3.65 9.69
C LEU A 311 22.26 -3.62 8.54
N GLY A 312 23.10 -4.65 8.42
CA GLY A 312 24.07 -4.82 7.35
C GLY A 312 23.42 -5.25 6.03
N PRO A 313 24.18 -5.35 4.93
CA PRO A 313 23.67 -5.60 3.57
C PRO A 313 22.95 -6.95 3.43
N ASP A 314 22.18 -7.09 2.35
CA ASP A 314 21.56 -8.36 1.97
C ASP A 314 22.65 -9.41 1.70
N GLY A 315 22.39 -10.66 2.06
CA GLY A 315 23.37 -11.73 1.98
C GLY A 315 22.92 -12.95 2.76
N LEU A 316 23.62 -14.08 2.61
CA LEU A 316 23.40 -15.27 3.43
C LEU A 316 24.79 -15.79 3.89
N PRO A 317 25.23 -15.48 5.12
CA PRO A 317 24.47 -14.78 6.17
C PRO A 317 24.37 -13.25 5.95
N THR A 318 23.35 -12.63 6.54
CA THR A 318 23.36 -11.18 6.81
C THR A 318 24.16 -10.88 8.07
N GLU A 319 24.53 -9.62 8.25
CA GLU A 319 25.28 -9.16 9.43
C GLU A 319 24.57 -7.95 10.07
N ILE A 320 24.63 -7.84 11.39
CA ILE A 320 24.24 -6.65 12.15
C ILE A 320 25.49 -6.14 12.84
N THR A 321 25.73 -4.83 12.79
CA THR A 321 26.94 -4.18 13.33
C THR A 321 26.60 -3.16 14.41
N ASP A 322 27.50 -2.96 15.36
CA ASP A 322 27.45 -1.81 16.28
C ASP A 322 27.63 -0.51 15.47
N ALA A 323 26.77 0.47 15.73
CA ALA A 323 26.73 1.73 15.00
C ALA A 323 27.94 2.63 15.29
N ALA A 324 28.51 2.53 16.49
CA ALA A 324 29.63 3.37 16.92
C ALA A 324 30.98 2.80 16.49
N THR A 325 31.14 1.48 16.52
CA THR A 325 32.43 0.81 16.23
C THR A 325 32.49 0.18 14.84
N GLY A 326 31.34 -0.16 14.25
CA GLY A 326 31.25 -0.96 13.03
C GLY A 326 31.56 -2.45 13.23
N GLU A 327 31.78 -2.89 14.47
CA GLU A 327 32.02 -4.30 14.78
C GLU A 327 30.75 -5.14 14.59
N ILE A 328 30.91 -6.38 14.18
CA ILE A 328 29.78 -7.30 13.95
C ILE A 328 29.21 -7.72 15.31
N ALA A 329 27.97 -7.33 15.56
CA ALA A 329 27.19 -7.72 16.74
C ALA A 329 26.58 -9.12 16.58
N GLY A 330 26.26 -9.53 15.35
CA GLY A 330 25.78 -10.88 15.08
C GLY A 330 25.55 -11.17 13.60
N ARG A 331 25.35 -12.45 13.27
CA ARG A 331 25.12 -12.94 11.91
C ARG A 331 23.84 -13.76 11.84
N GLN A 332 22.98 -13.44 10.88
CA GLN A 332 21.69 -14.10 10.74
C GLN A 332 21.65 -14.90 9.44
N ASN A 333 21.22 -16.16 9.51
CA ASN A 333 21.03 -17.02 8.34
C ASN A 333 19.68 -16.70 7.65
N VAL A 334 19.50 -15.46 7.24
CA VAL A 334 18.35 -14.93 6.48
C VAL A 334 18.87 -14.24 5.22
N LEU A 335 18.00 -13.94 4.26
CA LEU A 335 18.39 -13.31 2.99
C LEU A 335 18.48 -11.79 3.10
N GLN A 336 17.54 -11.18 3.81
CA GLN A 336 17.39 -9.73 3.92
C GLN A 336 16.89 -9.32 5.31
N LEU A 337 17.47 -8.27 5.87
CA LEU A 337 17.00 -7.63 7.11
C LEU A 337 16.11 -6.44 6.73
N HIS A 338 14.84 -6.42 7.17
CA HIS A 338 13.89 -5.38 6.74
C HIS A 338 13.65 -4.30 7.78
N ALA A 339 13.40 -4.67 9.03
CA ALA A 339 12.97 -3.70 10.03
C ALA A 339 13.14 -4.23 11.47
N TRP A 340 13.53 -3.34 12.39
CA TRP A 340 13.61 -3.64 13.82
C TRP A 340 12.21 -3.79 14.45
N ALA A 341 11.95 -4.96 15.04
CA ALA A 341 10.76 -5.20 15.85
C ALA A 341 10.91 -4.59 17.25
N ASP A 342 12.11 -4.68 17.80
CA ASP A 342 12.58 -4.10 19.05
C ASP A 342 14.11 -3.92 18.97
N ASP A 343 14.79 -3.74 20.10
CA ASP A 343 16.26 -3.52 20.11
C ASP A 343 17.06 -4.80 19.87
N ASP A 344 16.43 -5.98 20.03
CA ASP A 344 17.09 -7.29 20.01
C ASP A 344 16.62 -8.19 18.85
N ASN A 345 15.56 -7.80 18.13
CA ASN A 345 14.92 -8.62 17.11
C ASN A 345 14.58 -7.83 15.85
N VAL A 346 14.76 -8.49 14.71
CA VAL A 346 14.56 -7.94 13.37
C VAL A 346 13.56 -8.79 12.59
N ILE A 347 12.59 -8.14 11.93
CA ILE A 347 11.79 -8.75 10.88
C ILE A 347 12.67 -8.88 9.64
N ALA A 348 12.81 -10.10 9.15
CA ALA A 348 13.68 -10.46 8.05
C ALA A 348 12.96 -11.34 7.01
N LEU A 349 13.57 -11.46 5.83
CA LEU A 349 13.18 -12.40 4.80
C LEU A 349 14.05 -13.64 4.89
N GLY A 350 13.45 -14.79 5.16
CA GLY A 350 14.18 -16.05 5.33
C GLY A 350 13.22 -17.20 5.59
N CYS A 351 13.70 -18.23 6.29
CA CYS A 351 12.89 -19.35 6.73
C CYS A 351 13.36 -19.82 8.11
N ALA A 352 12.43 -20.06 9.03
CA ALA A 352 12.74 -20.72 10.29
C ALA A 352 12.79 -22.23 10.03
N GLY A 353 13.97 -22.76 9.74
CA GLY A 353 14.20 -24.18 9.44
C GLY A 353 14.84 -24.38 8.06
N SER A 354 14.39 -25.39 7.31
CA SER A 354 14.91 -25.67 5.97
C SER A 354 14.17 -24.85 4.91
N CYS A 355 14.88 -23.93 4.24
CA CYS A 355 14.43 -23.34 2.97
C CYS A 355 14.57 -24.40 1.87
N GLY A 356 13.55 -24.59 1.03
CA GLY A 356 13.72 -25.43 -0.16
C GLY A 356 14.77 -24.85 -1.12
N ASN A 357 14.70 -23.53 -1.37
CA ASN A 357 15.67 -22.73 -2.13
C ASN A 357 15.56 -21.24 -1.74
N GLU A 358 16.36 -20.37 -2.36
CA GLU A 358 16.37 -18.92 -2.08
C GLU A 358 15.04 -18.20 -2.38
N PHE A 359 14.19 -18.77 -3.23
CA PHE A 359 12.89 -18.23 -3.57
C PHE A 359 11.77 -18.74 -2.67
N ASP A 360 12.00 -19.81 -1.90
CA ASP A 360 11.07 -20.38 -0.92
C ASP A 360 11.32 -19.78 0.47
N ASN A 361 10.86 -18.54 0.64
CA ASN A 361 11.10 -17.72 1.82
C ASN A 361 9.82 -17.06 2.34
N GLY A 362 9.84 -16.64 3.60
CA GLY A 362 8.74 -15.94 4.27
C GLY A 362 9.28 -14.87 5.20
N LEU A 363 8.36 -14.16 5.85
CA LEU A 363 8.74 -13.25 6.93
C LEU A 363 9.11 -14.08 8.16
N VAL A 364 10.23 -13.74 8.79
CA VAL A 364 10.70 -14.31 10.05
C VAL A 364 11.06 -13.20 11.03
N LEU A 365 10.97 -13.50 12.32
CA LEU A 365 11.57 -12.70 13.39
C LEU A 365 12.87 -13.36 13.80
N VAL A 366 13.99 -12.65 13.71
CA VAL A 366 15.31 -13.17 14.03
C VAL A 366 16.00 -12.29 15.08
N SER A 367 16.67 -12.91 16.05
CA SER A 367 17.47 -12.19 17.05
C SER A 367 18.76 -11.61 16.44
N VAL A 368 19.32 -10.59 17.09
CA VAL A 368 20.60 -9.98 16.67
C VAL A 368 21.72 -11.00 16.54
N ASP A 369 21.83 -11.95 17.46
CA ASP A 369 22.83 -13.03 17.39
C ASP A 369 22.56 -14.09 16.31
N GLY A 370 21.35 -14.10 15.73
CA GLY A 370 20.90 -15.09 14.75
C GLY A 370 20.50 -16.45 15.33
N GLU A 371 20.56 -16.64 16.65
CA GLU A 371 20.31 -17.94 17.30
C GLU A 371 18.82 -18.26 17.41
N ARG A 372 17.97 -17.25 17.57
CA ARG A 372 16.52 -17.40 17.68
C ARG A 372 15.85 -16.93 16.40
N MET A 373 15.05 -17.81 15.81
CA MET A 373 14.26 -17.48 14.63
C MET A 373 12.84 -18.02 14.76
N THR A 374 11.86 -17.16 14.49
CA THR A 374 10.43 -17.51 14.52
C THR A 374 9.81 -17.23 13.16
N GLN A 375 9.12 -18.20 12.58
CA GLN A 375 8.37 -17.99 11.35
C GLN A 375 7.18 -17.06 11.61
N LEU A 376 7.09 -15.95 10.87
CA LEU A 376 5.98 -15.00 10.97
C LEU A 376 4.92 -15.23 9.89
N GLY A 377 5.34 -15.48 8.66
CA GLY A 377 4.44 -15.75 7.53
C GLY A 377 4.77 -17.07 6.85
N ARG A 378 3.82 -17.69 6.15
CA ARG A 378 4.11 -18.89 5.35
C ARG A 378 5.20 -18.60 4.30
N ASN A 379 6.07 -19.57 4.06
CA ASN A 379 6.99 -19.49 2.92
C ASN A 379 6.20 -19.39 1.61
N ARG A 380 6.71 -18.60 0.69
CA ARG A 380 6.15 -18.40 -0.64
C ARG A 380 7.25 -18.47 -1.67
N ASP A 381 6.93 -18.96 -2.85
CA ASP A 381 7.80 -18.91 -4.03
C ASP A 381 7.72 -17.51 -4.66
N SER A 382 8.76 -16.69 -4.44
CA SER A 382 8.77 -15.30 -4.90
C SER A 382 8.85 -15.11 -6.42
N ASN A 383 8.98 -16.20 -7.19
CA ASN A 383 9.03 -16.17 -8.64
C ASN A 383 7.70 -16.56 -9.31
N LYS A 384 6.67 -16.88 -8.53
CA LYS A 384 5.37 -17.32 -9.06
C LYS A 384 4.33 -16.21 -9.07
N GLU A 385 3.32 -16.39 -9.93
CA GLU A 385 2.10 -15.61 -9.89
C GLU A 385 1.46 -15.68 -8.49
N GLY A 386 0.90 -14.56 -8.03
CA GLY A 386 0.38 -14.44 -6.66
C GLY A 386 1.44 -14.07 -5.62
N THR A 387 2.70 -13.84 -6.02
CA THR A 387 3.70 -13.23 -5.14
C THR A 387 3.20 -11.87 -4.65
N TRP A 388 3.23 -11.70 -3.34
CA TRP A 388 2.77 -10.49 -2.68
C TRP A 388 3.93 -9.71 -2.06
N ARG A 389 3.73 -8.40 -1.92
CA ARG A 389 4.63 -7.45 -1.27
C ARG A 389 3.92 -6.84 -0.08
N TRP A 390 4.63 -6.65 1.02
CA TRP A 390 4.08 -6.15 2.28
C TRP A 390 4.35 -4.67 2.48
N VAL A 391 3.49 -4.05 3.29
CA VAL A 391 3.74 -2.76 3.95
C VAL A 391 3.92 -3.07 5.44
N LEU A 392 5.11 -2.80 5.98
CA LEU A 392 5.30 -2.81 7.43
C LEU A 392 4.97 -1.42 7.96
N THR A 393 4.24 -1.37 9.07
CA THR A 393 3.83 -0.12 9.70
C THR A 393 4.08 -0.21 11.21
N PRO A 394 4.66 0.83 11.83
CA PRO A 394 4.75 0.93 13.28
C PRO A 394 3.36 0.90 13.94
N ARG A 395 3.22 0.19 15.07
CA ARG A 395 1.96 -0.02 15.78
C ARG A 395 1.72 0.92 16.95
#